data_AF-A0A9E5LEL2-F1
#
_entry.id   AF-A0A9E5LEL2-F1
#
_cell.length_a   1.000
_cell.length_b   1.000
_cell.length_c   1.000
_cell.angle_alpha   90.00
_cell.angle_beta   90.00
_cell.angle_gamma   90.00
#
_symmetry.space_group_name_H-M   'P 1'
#
loop_
_entity.id
_entity.type
_entity.pdbx_description
1 polymer ?
#
loop_
_entity_poly.entity_id
_entity_poly.type
_entity_poly.pdbx_seq_one_letter_code
_entity_poly.pdbx_strand_id
1 'polypeptide(L)'
;MIDNHSGLMFSIFAGATQQDADWQARAVAEELGNNIITVTDTSEWRDLVNPIYDTWIADMNAQGKDGQALIDEARALMAEYSAN
;
A
#
# COMPACT_ATOMS: atom_id res chain seq x y z
N MET A 1 18.79 12.68 18.35
CA MET A 1 19.23 12.66 16.94
C MET A 1 18.65 11.38 16.35
N ILE A 2 17.65 11.54 15.47
CA ILE A 2 17.06 10.46 14.69
C ILE A 2 18.08 10.18 13.58
N ASP A 3 18.70 9.00 13.62
CA ASP A 3 19.61 8.55 12.57
C ASP A 3 18.78 8.28 11.29
N ASN A 4 19.36 8.51 10.12
CA ASN A 4 18.74 8.44 8.80
C ASN A 4 18.10 7.06 8.49
N HIS A 5 18.44 6.03 9.29
CA HIS A 5 17.90 4.68 9.22
C HIS A 5 16.77 4.38 10.21
N SER A 6 16.56 5.22 11.23
CA SER A 6 15.54 5.00 12.27
C SER A 6 14.11 5.14 11.75
N GLY A 7 13.88 6.02 10.77
CA GLY A 7 12.57 6.19 10.15
C GLY A 7 12.15 5.01 9.28
N LEU A 8 13.09 4.43 8.51
CA LEU A 8 12.83 3.25 7.67
C LEU A 8 12.56 2.02 8.54
N MET A 9 13.41 1.76 9.53
CA MET A 9 13.22 0.63 10.46
C MET A 9 11.92 0.74 11.23
N PHE A 10 11.54 1.95 11.64
CA PHE A 10 10.24 2.21 12.25
C PHE A 10 9.08 1.94 11.28
N SER A 11 9.20 2.35 10.02
CA SER A 11 8.17 2.13 8.99
C SER A 11 7.97 0.64 8.69
N ILE A 12 9.06 -0.12 8.61
CA ILE A 12 9.02 -1.59 8.44
C ILE A 12 8.34 -2.23 9.66
N PHE A 13 8.76 -1.88 10.88
CA PHE A 13 8.17 -2.40 12.10
C PHE A 13 6.67 -2.10 12.20
N ALA A 14 6.28 -0.85 11.91
CA ALA A 14 4.88 -0.43 11.95
C ALA A 14 4.02 -1.14 10.89
N GLY A 15 4.55 -1.34 9.67
CA GLY A 15 3.89 -2.08 8.61
C GLY A 15 3.69 -3.56 8.95
N ALA A 16 4.74 -4.22 9.43
CA ALA A 16 4.68 -5.61 9.85
C ALA A 16 3.70 -5.82 11.01
N THR A 17 3.73 -4.94 12.01
CA THR A 17 2.80 -5.00 13.16
C THR A 17 1.34 -4.87 12.72
N GLN A 18 1.04 -4.00 11.76
CA GLN A 18 -0.32 -3.84 11.22
C GLN A 18 -0.75 -5.08 10.42
N GLN A 19 0.12 -5.60 9.55
CA GLN A 19 -0.16 -6.82 8.80
C GLN A 19 -0.35 -8.04 9.71
N ASP A 20 0.40 -8.14 10.81
CA ASP A 20 0.21 -9.19 11.82
C ASP A 20 -1.14 -9.04 12.55
N ALA A 21 -1.67 -7.83 12.71
CA ALA A 21 -3.00 -7.65 13.29
C ALA A 21 -4.13 -8.19 12.39
N ASP A 22 -3.93 -8.23 11.06
CA ASP A 22 -4.93 -8.71 10.12
C ASP A 22 -5.30 -10.18 10.36
N TRP A 23 -4.33 -11.03 10.75
CA TRP A 23 -4.61 -12.45 11.01
C TRP A 23 -5.53 -12.62 12.23
N GLN A 24 -5.31 -11.81 13.28
CA GLN A 24 -6.10 -11.85 14.50
C GLN A 24 -7.54 -11.43 14.22
N ALA A 25 -7.72 -10.34 13.48
CA ALA A 25 -9.04 -9.86 13.07
C ALA A 25 -9.78 -10.89 12.21
N ARG A 26 -9.08 -11.57 11.30
CA ARG A 26 -9.65 -12.65 10.49
C ARG A 26 -10.11 -13.83 11.34
N ALA A 27 -9.30 -14.28 12.30
CA ALA A 27 -9.65 -15.41 13.18
C ALA A 27 -10.93 -15.13 13.98
N VAL A 28 -11.10 -13.91 14.51
CA VAL A 28 -12.33 -13.50 15.18
C VAL A 28 -13.53 -13.52 14.24
N ALA A 29 -13.38 -13.06 12.99
CA ALA A 29 -14.46 -13.11 12.01
C ALA A 29 -14.86 -14.57 11.67
N GLU A 30 -13.90 -15.49 11.61
CA GLU A 30 -14.14 -16.92 11.42
C GLU A 30 -14.87 -17.53 12.63
N GLU A 31 -14.49 -17.18 13.87
CA GLU A 31 -15.16 -17.63 15.10
C GLU A 31 -16.63 -17.15 15.18
N LEU A 32 -16.91 -15.93 14.71
CA LEU A 32 -18.25 -15.39 14.62
C LEU A 32 -19.09 -16.02 13.50
N GLY A 33 -18.52 -16.93 12.70
CA GLY A 33 -19.20 -17.62 11.62
C GLY A 33 -19.43 -16.77 10.38
N ASN A 34 -18.64 -15.71 10.17
CA ASN A 34 -18.75 -14.87 8.99
C ASN A 34 -18.33 -15.63 7.72
N ASN A 35 -19.03 -15.37 6.60
CA ASN A 35 -18.61 -15.86 5.29
C ASN A 35 -17.50 -14.96 4.73
N ILE A 36 -16.28 -15.50 4.56
CA ILE A 36 -15.13 -14.76 4.06
C ILE A 36 -14.82 -15.23 2.63
N ILE A 37 -14.87 -14.29 1.68
CA ILE A 37 -14.66 -14.56 0.26
C ILE A 37 -13.34 -13.92 -0.19
N THR A 38 -12.45 -14.72 -0.76
CA THR A 38 -11.27 -14.22 -1.48
C THR A 38 -11.64 -13.99 -2.94
N VAL A 39 -11.54 -12.75 -3.40
CA VAL A 39 -11.76 -12.39 -4.81
C VAL A 39 -10.46 -12.63 -5.58
N THR A 40 -10.48 -13.54 -6.55
CA THR A 40 -9.29 -13.91 -7.34
C THR A 40 -9.14 -13.10 -8.63
N ASP A 41 -10.25 -12.69 -9.25
CA ASP A 41 -10.25 -11.76 -10.38
C ASP A 41 -10.58 -10.35 -9.90
N THR A 42 -9.57 -9.47 -9.96
CA THR A 42 -9.66 -8.06 -9.54
C THR A 42 -9.52 -7.10 -10.71
N SER A 43 -9.57 -7.60 -11.96
CA SER A 43 -9.36 -6.80 -13.16
C SER A 43 -10.36 -5.64 -13.28
N GLU A 44 -11.65 -5.91 -13.07
CA GLU A 44 -12.71 -4.89 -13.10
C GLU A 44 -12.45 -3.76 -12.10
N TRP A 45 -11.99 -4.09 -10.88
CA TRP A 45 -11.71 -3.09 -9.86
C TRP A 45 -10.49 -2.26 -10.24
N ARG A 46 -9.46 -2.88 -10.81
CA ARG A 46 -8.27 -2.17 -11.30
C ARG A 46 -8.67 -1.14 -12.35
N ASP A 47 -9.46 -1.54 -13.34
CA ASP A 47 -9.90 -0.64 -14.41
C ASP A 47 -10.75 0.52 -13.86
N LEU A 48 -11.60 0.24 -12.87
CA LEU A 48 -12.43 1.24 -12.21
C LEU A 48 -11.60 2.30 -11.45
N VAL A 49 -10.53 1.89 -10.77
CA VAL A 49 -9.73 2.80 -9.92
C VAL A 49 -8.56 3.45 -10.64
N ASN A 50 -8.11 2.92 -11.78
CA ASN A 50 -6.98 3.46 -12.54
C ASN A 50 -7.07 4.98 -12.81
N PRO A 51 -8.24 5.59 -13.10
CA PRO A 51 -8.34 7.05 -13.31
C PRO A 51 -7.96 7.91 -12.09
N ILE A 52 -7.90 7.32 -10.89
CA ILE A 52 -7.45 8.03 -9.67
C ILE A 52 -5.98 8.44 -9.79
N TYR A 53 -5.14 7.65 -10.48
CA TYR A 53 -3.75 8.00 -10.72
C TYR A 53 -3.63 9.28 -11.54
N ASP A 54 -4.41 9.42 -12.60
CA ASP A 54 -4.41 10.63 -13.45
C ASP A 54 -4.82 11.87 -12.66
N THR A 55 -5.82 11.73 -11.78
CA THR A 55 -6.28 12.81 -10.91
C THR A 55 -5.19 13.23 -9.92
N TRP A 56 -4.52 12.26 -9.30
CA TRP A 56 -3.43 12.53 -8.37
C TRP A 56 -2.20 13.13 -9.04
N ILE A 57 -1.84 12.66 -10.24
CA ILE A 57 -0.76 13.23 -11.06
C ILE A 57 -1.05 14.70 -11.37
N ALA A 58 -2.28 15.01 -11.79
CA ALA A 58 -2.68 16.39 -12.07
C ALA A 58 -2.57 17.30 -10.83
N ASP A 59 -2.98 16.80 -9.65
CA ASP A 59 -2.85 17.53 -8.39
C ASP A 59 -1.38 17.79 -8.01
N MET A 60 -0.51 16.78 -8.11
CA MET A 60 0.91 16.95 -7.84
C MET A 60 1.58 17.94 -8.80
N ASN A 61 1.23 17.86 -10.08
CA ASN A 61 1.73 18.80 -11.09
C ASN A 61 1.25 20.24 -10.80
N ALA A 62 0.02 20.43 -10.35
CA ALA A 62 -0.50 21.74 -9.93
C ALA A 62 0.26 22.31 -8.72
N GLN A 63 0.84 21.43 -7.89
CA GLN A 63 1.70 21.78 -6.76
C GLN A 63 3.20 21.91 -7.15
N GLY A 64 3.53 21.84 -8.44
CA GLY A 64 4.90 21.94 -8.95
C GLY A 64 5.78 20.71 -8.66
N LYS A 65 5.16 19.54 -8.43
CA LYS A 65 5.83 18.26 -8.23
C LYS A 65 5.58 17.38 -9.46
N ASP A 66 6.60 16.63 -9.89
CA ASP A 66 6.41 15.64 -10.96
C ASP A 66 5.67 14.41 -10.41
N GLY A 67 4.34 14.41 -10.56
CA GLY A 67 3.49 13.34 -10.05
C GLY A 67 3.82 11.97 -10.66
N GLN A 68 4.19 11.93 -11.94
CA GLN A 68 4.53 10.66 -12.59
C GLN A 68 5.84 10.10 -12.00
N ALA A 69 6.86 10.94 -11.85
CA ALA A 69 8.12 10.54 -11.24
C ALA A 69 7.96 10.01 -9.80
N LEU A 70 7.06 10.62 -9.00
CA LEU A 70 6.79 10.16 -7.64
C LEU A 70 6.12 8.76 -7.59
N ILE A 71 5.18 8.48 -8.50
CA ILE A 71 4.58 7.14 -8.63
C ILE A 71 5.63 6.11 -9.04
N ASP A 72 6.49 6.46 -10.00
CA ASP A 72 7.51 5.56 -10.50
C ASP A 72 8.58 5.25 -9.44
N GLU A 73 9.01 6.26 -8.67
CA GLU A 73 9.90 6.09 -7.53
C GLU A 73 9.29 5.17 -6.46
N ALA A 74 8.02 5.40 -6.08
CA ALA A 74 7.34 4.56 -5.11
C ALA A 74 7.24 3.10 -5.57
N ARG A 75 6.94 2.86 -6.86
CA ARG A 75 6.91 1.50 -7.45
C ARG A 75 8.30 0.85 -7.45
N ALA A 76 9.34 1.60 -7.76
CA ALA A 76 10.71 1.10 -7.74
C ALA A 76 11.14 0.68 -6.34
N LEU A 77 10.89 1.52 -5.33
CA LEU A 77 11.18 1.22 -3.93
C LEU A 77 10.40 -0.01 -3.44
N MET A 78 9.10 -0.12 -3.73
CA MET A 78 8.32 -1.31 -3.38
C MET A 78 8.87 -2.59 -4.01
N ALA A 79 9.30 -2.53 -5.27
CA ALA A 79 9.91 -3.68 -5.95
C ALA A 79 11.26 -4.06 -5.31
N GLU A 80 12.08 -3.08 -4.93
CA GLU A 80 13.36 -3.31 -4.23
C GLU A 80 13.15 -4.02 -2.88
N TYR A 81 12.18 -3.56 -2.08
CA TYR A 81 11.93 -4.13 -0.76
C TYR A 81 11.11 -5.43 -0.78
N SER A 82 10.38 -5.72 -1.86
CA SER A 82 9.68 -7.02 -2.03
C SER A 82 10.61 -8.14 -2.52
N ALA A 83 11.80 -7.80 -3.02
CA ALA A 83 12.79 -8.76 -3.53
C ALA A 83 13.83 -9.20 -2.48
N ASN A 84 13.81 -8.61 -1.28
CA ASN A 84 14.63 -8.97 -0.13
C ASN A 84 13.83 -9.79 0.89
#